data_AF-A0A956I6G7-F1
#
_entry.id   AF-A0A956I6G7-F1
#
_cell.length_a   1.000
_cell.length_b   1.000
_cell.length_c   1.000
_cell.angle_alpha   90.00
_cell.angle_beta   90.00
_cell.angle_gamma   90.00
#
_symmetry.space_group_name_H-M   'P 1'
#
loop_
_entity.id
_entity.type
_entity.pdbx_description
1 polymer ?
#
loop_
_entity_poly.entity_id
_entity_poly.type
_entity_poly.pdbx_seq_one_letter_code
_entity_poly.pdbx_strand_id
1 'polypeptide(L)'
;MSRSSVIVVALLAWLTGCGGAERPRPAAVAQPAAVAPETPPAPSAPEPDATTPLAEVEDAPMTAPELPPGHRLLAGRGIRHRLIHFTFDDGPRAATTPRLLDHLSRYGVRATFFVVTRALEDPRRMETARATLERMAADGHNIGLHGHDHTGFRNLSDQELRQQLRHGAELVQAIAGQTPHLVRPPYGGHDRRTDRIVARLGLRQVLWSMTPERPRHDGQEAIVAQFREQLAVREADPHPGTIVLFHDTRPWVVEAMPRIFRHLRRRNCMILREGGELWDVVPTIEALHGFDDAQVEQRQAQLRRDIVRRCPTGPEDPRDDDAVADAR
;
A
#
# COMPACT_ATOMS: atom_id res chain seq x y z
N MET A 1 -83.67 28.21 6.17
CA MET A 1 -82.43 28.10 6.96
C MET A 1 -81.34 28.78 6.13
N SER A 2 -81.31 30.11 5.99
CA SER A 2 -80.80 31.15 6.92
C SER A 2 -79.37 30.89 7.37
N ARG A 3 -78.36 31.75 7.22
CA ARG A 3 -78.16 33.08 6.61
C ARG A 3 -76.61 33.29 6.66
N SER A 4 -75.98 33.67 5.55
CA SER A 4 -75.40 35.00 5.31
C SER A 4 -73.98 35.27 5.85
N SER A 5 -73.17 35.73 4.90
CA SER A 5 -71.93 36.53 4.93
C SER A 5 -71.77 37.51 6.10
N VAL A 6 -70.54 38.02 6.31
CA VAL A 6 -70.20 39.46 6.23
C VAL A 6 -68.71 39.69 6.56
N ILE A 7 -68.08 40.53 5.72
CA ILE A 7 -66.81 41.25 5.95
C ILE A 7 -67.16 42.64 6.52
N VAL A 8 -66.49 43.10 7.59
CA VAL A 8 -66.33 44.53 8.00
C VAL A 8 -65.02 44.64 8.82
N VAL A 9 -63.95 45.25 8.29
CA VAL A 9 -63.44 46.64 8.44
C VAL A 9 -62.90 47.03 9.84
N ALA A 10 -61.61 47.39 9.81
CA ALA A 10 -60.75 48.26 10.64
C ALA A 10 -61.26 48.95 11.92
N LEU A 11 -60.34 49.09 12.90
CA LEU A 11 -60.03 50.36 13.58
C LEU A 11 -58.73 50.30 14.41
N LEU A 12 -57.90 51.35 14.25
CA LEU A 12 -56.74 51.70 15.09
C LEU A 12 -57.16 52.02 16.53
N ALA A 13 -56.28 51.76 17.50
CA ALA A 13 -56.17 52.55 18.72
C ALA A 13 -54.74 52.56 19.27
N TRP A 14 -54.38 53.72 19.80
CA TRP A 14 -53.04 54.21 20.16
C TRP A 14 -52.68 53.95 21.64
N LEU A 15 -51.36 53.97 21.90
CA LEU A 15 -50.65 54.36 23.14
C LEU A 15 -50.87 53.57 24.43
N THR A 16 -49.78 52.96 24.93
CA THR A 16 -49.01 53.54 26.07
C THR A 16 -47.72 52.75 26.25
N GLY A 17 -46.59 53.46 26.22
CA GLY A 17 -45.29 52.90 26.57
C GLY A 17 -45.16 52.67 28.08
N CYS A 18 -44.39 51.66 28.43
CA CYS A 18 -43.54 51.66 29.62
C CYS A 18 -42.21 51.05 29.20
N GLY A 19 -41.15 51.85 29.31
CA GLY A 19 -39.79 51.42 29.03
C GLY A 19 -39.34 50.37 30.03
N GLY A 20 -38.88 49.24 29.51
CA GLY A 20 -38.00 48.32 30.21
C GLY A 20 -36.64 48.38 29.53
N ALA A 21 -35.68 49.00 30.19
CA ALA A 21 -34.29 49.04 29.75
C ALA A 21 -33.73 47.61 29.72
N GLU A 22 -33.56 47.06 28.52
CA GLU A 22 -32.92 45.77 28.32
C GLU A 22 -31.41 45.95 28.55
N ARG A 23 -30.93 45.33 29.63
CA ARG A 23 -29.51 45.32 30.00
C ARG A 23 -28.68 44.75 28.85
N PRO A 24 -27.50 45.32 28.53
CA PRO A 24 -26.63 44.74 27.52
C PRO A 24 -26.20 43.34 27.95
N ARG A 25 -26.38 42.37 27.03
CA ARG A 25 -25.81 41.02 27.11
C ARG A 25 -24.29 41.15 27.38
N PRO A 26 -23.73 40.38 28.32
CA PRO A 26 -22.28 40.35 28.47
C PRO A 26 -21.66 39.83 27.16
N ALA A 27 -20.65 40.55 26.67
CA ALA A 27 -19.84 40.11 25.55
C ALA A 27 -19.27 38.72 25.89
N ALA A 28 -19.50 37.75 24.99
CA ALA A 28 -18.90 36.44 25.09
C ALA A 28 -17.37 36.61 25.07
N VAL A 29 -16.73 36.27 26.19
CA VAL A 29 -15.28 36.12 26.25
C VAL A 29 -14.91 35.02 25.25
N ALA A 30 -14.16 35.38 24.22
CA ALA A 30 -13.62 34.43 23.26
C ALA A 30 -12.78 33.40 24.02
N GLN A 31 -13.21 32.14 23.99
CA GLN A 31 -12.40 31.03 24.46
C GLN A 31 -11.14 30.94 23.59
N PRO A 32 -9.94 30.76 24.18
CA PRO A 32 -8.75 30.48 23.39
C PRO A 32 -8.98 29.19 22.60
N ALA A 33 -8.62 29.22 21.32
CA ALA A 33 -8.73 28.09 20.41
C ALA A 33 -8.09 26.86 21.05
N ALA A 34 -8.86 25.78 21.16
CA ALA A 34 -8.36 24.49 21.57
C ALA A 34 -7.27 24.06 20.57
N VAL A 35 -6.03 23.98 21.06
CA VAL A 35 -4.91 23.40 20.32
C VAL A 35 -5.28 21.96 19.98
N ALA A 36 -5.28 21.62 18.69
CA ALA A 36 -5.51 20.25 18.23
C ALA A 36 -4.50 19.31 18.90
N PRO A 37 -4.90 18.10 19.32
CA PRO A 37 -3.94 17.15 19.87
C PRO A 37 -2.96 16.75 18.76
N GLU A 38 -1.67 17.02 18.98
CA GLU A 38 -0.60 16.50 18.15
C GLU A 38 -0.70 14.98 18.10
N THR A 39 -0.80 14.44 16.89
CA THR A 39 -0.74 13.00 16.63
C THR A 39 0.63 12.49 17.08
N PRO A 40 0.72 11.53 18.02
CA PRO A 40 2.02 10.94 18.38
C PRO A 40 2.62 10.22 17.16
N PRO A 41 3.95 10.28 16.95
CA PRO A 41 4.60 9.58 15.85
C PRO A 41 4.35 8.07 15.96
N ALA A 42 4.01 7.44 14.83
CA ALA A 42 3.93 5.99 14.74
C ALA A 42 5.28 5.35 15.09
N PRO A 43 5.32 4.19 15.76
CA PRO A 43 6.58 3.52 16.07
C PRO A 43 7.30 3.16 14.77
N SER A 44 8.52 3.68 14.62
CA SER A 44 9.42 3.36 13.51
C SER A 44 9.67 1.86 13.47
N ALA A 45 9.39 1.24 12.33
CA ALA A 45 9.95 -0.09 12.04
C ALA A 45 11.49 0.04 12.06
N PRO A 46 12.23 -1.01 12.44
CA PRO A 46 13.69 -0.98 12.35
C PRO A 46 14.08 -0.71 10.89
N GLU A 47 14.72 0.44 10.65
CA GLU A 47 15.34 0.74 9.37
C GLU A 47 16.46 -0.27 9.13
N PRO A 48 16.53 -0.92 7.96
CA PRO A 48 17.71 -1.71 7.63
C PRO A 48 18.89 -0.75 7.53
N ASP A 49 20.05 -1.20 8.03
CA ASP A 49 21.33 -0.51 7.92
C ASP A 49 21.69 -0.36 6.42
N ALA A 50 21.28 0.78 5.83
CA ALA A 50 21.20 0.99 4.38
C ALA A 50 22.49 1.55 3.77
N THR A 51 23.63 1.47 4.46
CA THR A 51 24.85 2.19 4.06
C THR A 51 25.92 1.32 3.41
N THR A 52 25.68 0.03 3.20
CA THR A 52 26.68 -0.86 2.57
C THR A 52 26.36 -1.04 1.08
N PRO A 53 27.24 -0.59 0.16
CA PRO A 53 27.14 -0.93 -1.25
C PRO A 53 27.07 -2.46 -1.45
N LEU A 54 26.42 -2.93 -2.53
CA LEU A 54 26.44 -4.36 -2.87
C LEU A 54 27.90 -4.85 -2.89
N ALA A 55 28.15 -6.00 -2.26
CA ALA A 55 29.51 -6.52 -2.15
C ALA A 55 30.16 -6.67 -3.54
N GLU A 56 31.35 -6.08 -3.70
CA GLU A 56 32.26 -6.35 -4.80
C GLU A 56 32.78 -7.79 -4.67
N VAL A 57 32.02 -8.74 -5.20
CA VAL A 57 32.50 -10.10 -5.40
C VAL A 57 33.35 -10.09 -6.66
N GLU A 58 34.68 -10.11 -6.50
CA GLU A 58 35.66 -10.38 -7.57
C GLU A 58 35.34 -11.73 -8.25
N ASP A 59 35.80 -11.89 -9.49
CA ASP A 59 35.59 -13.03 -10.40
C ASP A 59 36.29 -14.33 -9.95
N ALA A 60 36.33 -14.59 -8.63
CA ALA A 60 36.89 -15.79 -8.05
C ALA A 60 36.19 -17.04 -8.62
N PRO A 61 36.94 -18.11 -8.95
CA PRO A 61 36.40 -19.30 -9.56
C PRO A 61 35.25 -19.88 -8.72
N MET A 62 34.18 -20.27 -9.41
CA MET A 62 32.98 -20.92 -8.89
C MET A 62 33.26 -22.33 -8.33
N THR A 63 34.19 -22.49 -7.39
CA THR A 63 34.17 -23.66 -6.50
C THR A 63 32.99 -23.48 -5.57
N ALA A 64 31.95 -24.29 -5.74
CA ALA A 64 30.66 -24.11 -5.08
C ALA A 64 30.79 -24.07 -3.55
N PRO A 65 30.51 -22.93 -2.90
CA PRO A 65 30.06 -22.92 -1.54
C PRO A 65 28.53 -23.07 -1.52
N GLU A 66 28.06 -23.58 -0.40
CA GLU A 66 26.65 -23.63 -0.01
C GLU A 66 26.04 -22.21 -0.02
N LEU A 67 24.71 -22.10 -0.07
CA LEU A 67 24.05 -20.79 0.08
C LEU A 67 24.53 -20.14 1.39
N PRO A 68 24.82 -18.82 1.40
CA PRO A 68 25.19 -18.14 2.63
C PRO A 68 24.18 -18.45 3.75
N PRO A 69 24.63 -18.84 4.96
CA PRO A 69 23.73 -19.09 6.08
C PRO A 69 22.79 -17.91 6.30
N GLY A 70 21.48 -18.18 6.32
CA GLY A 70 20.45 -17.15 6.53
C GLY A 70 19.87 -16.52 5.25
N HIS A 71 20.39 -16.84 4.05
CA HIS A 71 19.71 -16.44 2.82
C HIS A 71 18.33 -17.09 2.72
N ARG A 72 17.27 -16.27 2.73
CA ARG A 72 15.89 -16.73 2.78
C ARG A 72 15.11 -16.19 1.58
N LEU A 73 14.49 -17.12 0.85
CA LEU A 73 13.44 -16.83 -0.11
C LEU A 73 12.19 -16.35 0.64
N LEU A 74 11.75 -15.12 0.36
CA LEU A 74 10.58 -14.51 0.99
C LEU A 74 9.36 -14.72 0.08
N ALA A 75 8.47 -15.64 0.45
CA ALA A 75 7.31 -16.01 -0.36
C ALA A 75 5.97 -15.84 0.36
N GLY A 76 5.93 -15.07 1.47
CA GLY A 76 4.72 -14.93 2.27
C GLY A 76 4.24 -16.26 2.87
N ARG A 77 5.15 -17.15 3.26
CA ARG A 77 4.85 -18.46 3.86
C ARG A 77 5.23 -18.50 5.33
N GLY A 78 4.42 -19.21 6.14
CA GLY A 78 4.70 -19.44 7.56
C GLY A 78 4.43 -18.23 8.46
N ILE A 79 3.72 -17.21 7.98
CA ILE A 79 3.36 -16.01 8.75
C ILE A 79 2.01 -16.27 9.42
N ARG A 80 2.01 -16.43 10.74
CA ARG A 80 0.85 -16.84 11.54
C ARG A 80 -0.23 -15.75 11.70
N HIS A 81 0.13 -14.51 11.40
CA HIS A 81 -0.72 -13.33 11.57
C HIS A 81 -1.26 -12.84 10.22
N ARG A 82 -2.42 -12.19 10.21
CA ARG A 82 -3.10 -11.61 9.04
C ARG A 82 -2.40 -10.33 8.58
N LEU A 83 -1.15 -10.47 8.17
CA LEU A 83 -0.34 -9.40 7.61
C LEU A 83 -0.40 -9.46 6.08
N ILE A 84 -0.56 -8.32 5.42
CA ILE A 84 -0.60 -8.26 3.96
C ILE A 84 0.35 -7.17 3.46
N HIS A 85 1.14 -7.50 2.43
CA HIS A 85 1.99 -6.53 1.75
C HIS A 85 1.75 -6.55 0.24
N PHE A 86 1.59 -5.38 -0.35
CA PHE A 86 1.35 -5.21 -1.78
C PHE A 86 2.65 -5.02 -2.54
N THR A 87 2.81 -5.73 -3.64
CA THR A 87 4.00 -5.63 -4.49
C THR A 87 3.63 -5.48 -5.96
N PHE A 88 4.41 -4.71 -6.70
CA PHE A 88 4.16 -4.39 -8.10
C PHE A 88 5.41 -4.62 -8.96
N ASP A 89 5.26 -5.38 -10.04
CA ASP A 89 6.35 -5.73 -10.96
C ASP A 89 6.24 -4.98 -12.30
N ASP A 90 7.35 -4.98 -13.06
CA ASP A 90 7.51 -4.49 -14.44
C ASP A 90 7.63 -2.97 -14.64
N GLY A 91 7.22 -2.19 -13.65
CA GLY A 91 7.29 -0.73 -13.65
C GLY A 91 8.72 -0.16 -13.68
N PRO A 92 8.85 1.17 -13.81
CA PRO A 92 7.76 2.15 -13.93
C PRO A 92 7.26 2.34 -15.37
N ARG A 93 5.96 2.60 -15.51
CA ARG A 93 5.30 2.97 -16.76
C ARG A 93 4.58 4.31 -16.60
N ALA A 94 4.96 5.28 -17.44
CA ALA A 94 4.46 6.66 -17.39
C ALA A 94 2.92 6.78 -17.38
N ALA A 95 2.23 5.89 -18.10
CA ALA A 95 0.78 5.93 -18.23
C ALA A 95 0.02 5.41 -16.99
N THR A 96 0.64 4.62 -16.11
CA THR A 96 -0.08 3.88 -15.05
C THR A 96 0.55 4.03 -13.68
N THR A 97 1.87 3.93 -13.54
CA THR A 97 2.55 3.94 -12.24
C THR A 97 2.30 5.23 -11.44
N PRO A 98 2.34 6.45 -12.02
CA PRO A 98 2.03 7.66 -11.25
C PRO A 98 0.61 7.66 -10.66
N ARG A 99 -0.38 7.14 -11.41
CA ARG A 99 -1.77 7.03 -10.93
C ARG A 99 -1.91 6.00 -9.82
N LEU A 100 -1.15 4.91 -9.88
CA LEU A 100 -1.08 3.94 -8.79
C LEU A 100 -0.51 4.58 -7.51
N LEU A 101 0.55 5.38 -7.62
CA LEU A 101 1.10 6.13 -6.48
C LEU A 101 0.08 7.09 -5.87
N ASP A 102 -0.76 7.74 -6.68
CA ASP A 102 -1.86 8.57 -6.19
C ASP A 102 -2.88 7.77 -5.37
N HIS A 103 -3.22 6.55 -5.84
CA HIS A 103 -4.10 5.65 -5.09
C HIS A 103 -3.45 5.18 -3.79
N LEU A 104 -2.18 4.78 -3.81
CA LEU A 104 -1.47 4.34 -2.60
C LEU A 104 -1.41 5.46 -1.55
N SER A 105 -1.06 6.67 -1.96
CA SER A 105 -1.04 7.86 -1.11
C SER A 105 -2.42 8.17 -0.51
N ARG A 106 -3.49 8.19 -1.34
CA ARG A 106 -4.87 8.44 -0.90
C ARG A 106 -5.35 7.46 0.18
N TYR A 107 -4.88 6.21 0.15
CA TYR A 107 -5.26 5.17 1.10
C TYR A 107 -4.24 4.95 2.22
N GLY A 108 -3.13 5.71 2.24
CA GLY A 108 -2.07 5.56 3.23
C GLY A 108 -1.36 4.20 3.16
N VAL A 109 -1.26 3.61 1.97
CA VAL A 109 -0.65 2.29 1.75
C VAL A 109 0.77 2.46 1.22
N ARG A 110 1.73 1.76 1.84
CA ARG A 110 3.08 1.60 1.30
C ARG A 110 3.23 0.23 0.66
N ALA A 111 4.00 0.16 -0.43
CA ALA A 111 4.19 -1.03 -1.25
C ALA A 111 5.68 -1.23 -1.60
N THR A 112 6.00 -2.38 -2.18
CA THR A 112 7.30 -2.63 -2.81
C THR A 112 7.16 -2.70 -4.33
N PHE A 113 7.98 -1.95 -5.05
CA PHE A 113 8.03 -1.95 -6.52
C PHE A 113 9.28 -2.69 -7.00
N PHE A 114 9.11 -3.78 -7.74
CA PHE A 114 10.21 -4.48 -8.41
C PHE A 114 10.37 -3.92 -9.82
N VAL A 115 11.37 -3.05 -9.99
CA VAL A 115 11.52 -2.25 -11.21
C VAL A 115 12.39 -2.92 -12.27
N VAL A 116 11.99 -2.75 -13.53
CA VAL A 116 12.79 -3.13 -14.70
C VAL A 116 13.63 -1.94 -15.13
N THR A 117 14.92 -1.97 -14.85
CA THR A 117 15.75 -0.75 -14.85
C THR A 117 16.07 -0.20 -16.24
N ARG A 118 15.88 -0.96 -17.33
CA ARG A 118 16.03 -0.46 -18.72
C ARG A 118 15.19 0.79 -18.99
N ALA A 119 14.06 0.93 -18.32
CA ALA A 119 13.21 2.12 -18.42
C ALA A 119 13.92 3.42 -17.97
N LEU A 120 14.92 3.32 -17.10
CA LEU A 120 15.67 4.43 -16.51
C LEU A 120 16.76 4.98 -17.44
N GLU A 121 17.05 4.27 -18.52
CA GLU A 121 18.10 4.62 -19.49
C GLU A 121 17.57 4.77 -20.91
N ASP A 122 16.33 4.34 -21.19
CA ASP A 122 15.65 4.57 -22.46
C ASP A 122 15.35 6.07 -22.65
N PRO A 123 15.91 6.76 -23.66
CA PRO A 123 15.69 8.20 -23.87
C PRO A 123 14.23 8.61 -24.02
N ARG A 124 13.35 7.67 -24.42
CA ARG A 124 11.91 7.94 -24.59
C ARG A 124 11.14 7.88 -23.28
N ARG A 125 11.73 7.31 -22.22
CA ARG A 125 11.06 7.00 -20.96
C ARG A 125 11.77 7.54 -19.74
N MET A 126 13.09 7.73 -19.81
CA MET A 126 13.96 7.93 -18.66
C MET A 126 13.51 9.09 -17.77
N GLU A 127 13.06 10.20 -18.34
CA GLU A 127 12.61 11.36 -17.56
C GLU A 127 11.46 10.99 -16.62
N THR A 128 10.35 10.51 -17.20
CA THR A 128 9.19 10.06 -16.40
C THR A 128 9.50 8.89 -15.49
N ALA A 129 10.36 7.96 -15.92
CA ALA A 129 10.72 6.79 -15.14
C ALA A 129 11.54 7.19 -13.90
N ARG A 130 12.52 8.08 -14.04
CA ARG A 130 13.34 8.61 -12.94
C ARG A 130 12.52 9.41 -11.95
N ALA A 131 11.70 10.34 -12.42
CA ALA A 131 10.79 11.10 -11.56
C ALA A 131 9.81 10.18 -10.80
N THR A 132 9.38 9.08 -11.42
CA THR A 132 8.52 8.10 -10.75
C THR A 132 9.27 7.35 -9.64
N LEU A 133 10.54 6.99 -9.84
CA LEU A 133 11.38 6.35 -8.81
C LEU A 133 11.66 7.29 -7.63
N GLU A 134 11.99 8.54 -7.91
CA GLU A 134 12.17 9.57 -6.87
C GLU A 134 10.91 9.70 -6.02
N ARG A 135 9.74 9.76 -6.67
CA ARG A 135 8.45 9.80 -5.99
C ARG A 135 8.19 8.54 -5.16
N MET A 136 8.49 7.34 -5.69
CA MET A 136 8.35 6.10 -4.92
C MET A 136 9.12 6.18 -3.60
N ALA A 137 10.37 6.67 -3.64
CA ALA A 137 11.19 6.82 -2.46
C ALA A 137 10.67 7.91 -1.51
N ALA A 138 10.26 9.07 -2.04
CA ALA A 138 9.70 10.16 -1.25
C ALA A 138 8.39 9.77 -0.53
N ASP A 139 7.55 8.96 -1.19
CA ASP A 139 6.30 8.42 -0.63
C ASP A 139 6.55 7.24 0.34
N GLY A 140 7.82 6.87 0.57
CA GLY A 140 8.23 5.84 1.52
C GLY A 140 7.99 4.41 1.05
N HIS A 141 7.90 4.17 -0.26
CA HIS A 141 7.83 2.83 -0.84
C HIS A 141 9.22 2.19 -0.93
N ASN A 142 9.27 0.86 -0.92
CA ASN A 142 10.52 0.13 -1.16
C ASN A 142 10.71 -0.09 -2.66
N ILE A 143 11.94 0.09 -3.16
CA ILE A 143 12.30 -0.20 -4.54
C ILE A 143 13.20 -1.45 -4.57
N GLY A 144 12.71 -2.51 -5.20
CA GLY A 144 13.45 -3.75 -5.45
C GLY A 144 13.79 -3.93 -6.93
N LEU A 145 14.65 -4.90 -7.24
CA LEU A 145 15.10 -5.17 -8.60
C LEU A 145 14.25 -6.24 -9.29
N HIS A 146 13.93 -6.04 -10.57
CA HIS A 146 13.30 -7.04 -11.45
C HIS A 146 14.15 -7.36 -12.70
N GLY A 147 15.47 -7.25 -12.54
CA GLY A 147 16.42 -7.31 -13.65
C GLY A 147 16.46 -6.02 -14.47
N HIS A 148 17.33 -6.00 -15.47
CA HIS A 148 17.49 -4.83 -16.32
C HIS A 148 16.46 -4.82 -17.46
N ASP A 149 16.32 -5.93 -18.18
CA ASP A 149 15.51 -6.04 -19.39
C ASP A 149 14.36 -7.05 -19.27
N HIS A 150 14.10 -7.56 -18.07
CA HIS A 150 13.11 -8.59 -17.76
C HIS A 150 13.46 -9.99 -18.34
N THR A 151 14.74 -10.25 -18.65
CA THR A 151 15.18 -11.61 -18.99
C THR A 151 15.10 -12.52 -17.77
N GLY A 152 14.53 -13.72 -17.94
CA GLY A 152 14.46 -14.71 -16.87
C GLY A 152 15.85 -15.10 -16.38
N PHE A 153 16.09 -15.03 -15.06
CA PHE A 153 17.44 -15.20 -14.48
C PHE A 153 18.10 -16.53 -14.85
N ARG A 154 17.31 -17.60 -15.00
CA ARG A 154 17.80 -18.92 -15.44
C ARG A 154 18.41 -18.92 -16.85
N ASN A 155 18.00 -17.97 -17.70
CA ASN A 155 18.46 -17.84 -19.09
C ASN A 155 19.69 -16.93 -19.23
N LEU A 156 20.10 -16.26 -18.16
CA LEU A 156 21.30 -15.43 -18.12
C LEU A 156 22.51 -16.26 -17.69
N SER A 157 23.68 -15.98 -18.25
CA SER A 157 24.95 -16.41 -17.67
C SER A 157 25.17 -15.79 -16.28
N ASP A 158 26.10 -16.35 -15.50
CA ASP A 158 26.42 -15.84 -14.17
C ASP A 158 26.92 -14.39 -14.22
N GLN A 159 27.65 -14.03 -15.28
CA GLN A 159 28.16 -12.68 -15.48
C GLN A 159 27.02 -11.70 -15.83
N GLU A 160 26.15 -12.07 -16.77
CA GLU A 160 25.01 -11.22 -17.16
C GLU A 160 24.07 -10.99 -15.97
N LEU A 161 23.75 -12.02 -15.19
CA LEU A 161 22.90 -11.86 -14.01
C LEU A 161 23.53 -10.91 -12.98
N ARG A 162 24.84 -11.07 -12.68
CA ARG A 162 25.55 -10.17 -11.76
C ARG A 162 25.54 -8.72 -12.28
N GLN A 163 25.82 -8.52 -13.57
CA GLN A 163 25.83 -7.21 -14.18
C GLN A 163 24.46 -6.55 -14.14
N GLN A 164 23.40 -7.25 -14.52
CA GLN A 164 22.04 -6.70 -14.48
C GLN A 164 21.64 -6.27 -13.05
N LEU A 165 21.98 -7.06 -12.03
CA LEU A 165 21.62 -6.76 -10.65
C LEU A 165 22.46 -5.62 -10.05
N ARG A 166 23.77 -5.59 -10.29
CA ARG A 166 24.65 -4.50 -9.81
C ARG A 166 24.30 -3.18 -10.48
N HIS A 167 24.24 -3.17 -11.81
CA HIS A 167 23.89 -1.97 -12.59
C HIS A 167 22.50 -1.45 -12.21
N GLY A 168 21.53 -2.35 -12.05
CA GLY A 168 20.20 -1.97 -11.60
C GLY A 168 20.20 -1.32 -10.20
N ALA A 169 20.98 -1.85 -9.26
CA ALA A 169 21.11 -1.27 -7.92
C ALA A 169 21.79 0.11 -7.93
N GLU A 170 22.85 0.27 -8.72
CA GLU A 170 23.54 1.54 -8.91
C GLU A 170 22.61 2.62 -9.47
N LEU A 171 21.80 2.28 -10.47
CA LEU A 171 20.80 3.18 -11.03
C LEU A 171 19.76 3.61 -9.98
N VAL A 172 19.19 2.65 -9.24
CA VAL A 172 18.19 2.97 -8.22
C VAL A 172 18.79 3.83 -7.10
N GLN A 173 20.01 3.54 -6.65
CA GLN A 173 20.70 4.36 -5.66
C GLN A 173 20.97 5.77 -6.17
N ALA A 174 21.43 5.91 -7.41
CA ALA A 174 21.75 7.20 -8.00
C ALA A 174 20.51 8.09 -8.21
N ILE A 175 19.36 7.50 -8.53
CA ILE A 175 18.12 8.22 -8.84
C ILE A 175 17.28 8.46 -7.59
N ALA A 176 17.04 7.41 -6.80
CA ALA A 176 16.06 7.42 -5.71
C ALA A 176 16.71 7.50 -4.31
N GLY A 177 18.04 7.43 -4.22
CA GLY A 177 18.76 7.45 -2.94
C GLY A 177 18.61 6.17 -2.10
N GLN A 178 17.86 5.18 -2.57
CA GLN A 178 17.67 3.89 -1.89
C GLN A 178 18.64 2.83 -2.43
N THR A 179 19.29 2.08 -1.55
CA THR A 179 20.07 0.90 -1.94
C THR A 179 19.15 -0.32 -1.98
N PRO A 180 18.86 -0.91 -3.17
CA PRO A 180 17.97 -2.05 -3.23
C PRO A 180 18.59 -3.28 -2.56
N HIS A 181 17.87 -3.86 -1.61
CA HIS A 181 18.23 -5.13 -0.96
C HIS A 181 17.26 -6.27 -1.29
N LEU A 182 16.23 -6.00 -2.10
CA LEU A 182 15.24 -6.96 -2.56
C LEU A 182 15.34 -7.17 -4.07
N VAL A 183 15.12 -8.41 -4.50
CA VAL A 183 15.02 -8.77 -5.91
C VAL A 183 13.90 -9.78 -6.11
N ARG A 184 13.16 -9.66 -7.21
CA ARG A 184 12.22 -10.68 -7.67
C ARG A 184 12.68 -11.20 -9.02
N PRO A 185 12.85 -12.52 -9.21
CA PRO A 185 13.22 -13.07 -10.51
C PRO A 185 12.04 -12.94 -11.48
N PRO A 186 12.24 -12.44 -12.72
CA PRO A 186 11.21 -12.46 -13.74
C PRO A 186 10.56 -13.83 -13.89
N TYR A 187 9.24 -13.83 -14.03
CA TYR A 187 8.40 -15.04 -14.10
C TYR A 187 8.45 -15.94 -12.85
N GLY A 188 9.01 -15.48 -11.74
CA GLY A 188 9.30 -16.31 -10.56
C GLY A 188 10.35 -17.40 -10.84
N GLY A 189 11.08 -17.30 -11.95
CA GLY A 189 11.97 -18.36 -12.44
C GLY A 189 13.36 -18.29 -11.83
N HIS A 190 13.62 -19.14 -10.83
CA HIS A 190 14.92 -19.27 -10.17
C HIS A 190 15.35 -20.73 -10.00
N ASP A 191 16.60 -20.92 -9.62
CA ASP A 191 17.24 -22.21 -9.33
C ASP A 191 18.41 -22.01 -8.35
N ARG A 192 19.04 -23.10 -7.89
CA ARG A 192 20.17 -23.03 -6.95
C ARG A 192 21.35 -22.18 -7.44
N ARG A 193 21.53 -22.03 -8.76
CA ARG A 193 22.61 -21.21 -9.34
C ARG A 193 22.29 -19.74 -9.15
N THR A 194 21.11 -19.33 -9.60
CA THR A 194 20.63 -17.94 -9.51
C THR A 194 20.45 -17.51 -8.06
N ASP A 195 19.93 -18.36 -7.17
CA ASP A 195 19.79 -18.09 -5.74
C ASP A 195 21.15 -17.78 -5.08
N ARG A 196 22.22 -18.51 -5.44
CA ARG A 196 23.57 -18.25 -4.91
C ARG A 196 24.12 -16.91 -5.37
N ILE A 197 23.91 -16.55 -6.62
CA ILE A 197 24.38 -15.27 -7.17
C ILE A 197 23.67 -14.12 -6.47
N VAL A 198 22.35 -14.20 -6.35
CA VAL A 198 21.52 -13.23 -5.61
C VAL A 198 22.01 -13.09 -4.17
N ALA A 199 22.23 -14.20 -3.47
CA ALA A 199 22.69 -14.21 -2.09
C ALA A 199 24.08 -13.56 -1.91
N ARG A 200 25.03 -13.85 -2.82
CA ARG A 200 26.38 -13.27 -2.78
C ARG A 200 26.41 -11.77 -3.03
N LEU A 201 25.42 -11.24 -3.75
CA LEU A 201 25.24 -9.81 -3.92
C LEU A 201 24.61 -9.15 -2.68
N GLY A 202 24.23 -9.91 -1.65
CA GLY A 202 23.56 -9.37 -0.46
C GLY A 202 22.07 -9.10 -0.68
N LEU A 203 21.49 -9.57 -1.79
CA LEU A 203 20.09 -9.39 -2.13
C LEU A 203 19.23 -10.52 -1.53
N ARG A 204 17.98 -10.20 -1.17
CA ARG A 204 16.98 -11.18 -0.75
C ARG A 204 15.98 -11.41 -1.86
N GLN A 205 15.78 -12.68 -2.20
CA GLN A 205 14.84 -13.07 -3.24
C GLN A 205 13.41 -13.07 -2.71
N VAL A 206 12.50 -12.45 -3.46
CA VAL A 206 11.09 -12.30 -3.10
C VAL A 206 10.20 -12.95 -4.16
N LEU A 207 9.32 -13.86 -3.73
CA LEU A 207 8.20 -14.38 -4.52
C LEU A 207 6.89 -13.84 -3.94
N TRP A 208 5.81 -14.61 -4.04
CA TRP A 208 4.49 -14.20 -3.61
C TRP A 208 3.66 -15.40 -3.17
N SER A 209 2.60 -15.09 -2.44
CA SER A 209 1.61 -16.05 -1.93
C SER A 209 0.23 -15.78 -2.51
N MET A 210 -0.02 -14.59 -3.07
CA MET A 210 -1.23 -14.26 -3.82
C MET A 210 -0.88 -13.67 -5.19
N THR A 211 -1.67 -14.03 -6.20
CA THR A 211 -1.63 -13.42 -7.54
C THR A 211 -3.06 -13.22 -8.04
N PRO A 212 -3.74 -12.14 -7.62
CA PRO A 212 -5.12 -11.83 -8.02
C PRO A 212 -5.25 -11.34 -9.46
N GLU A 213 -4.25 -11.62 -10.28
CA GLU A 213 -4.07 -11.10 -11.63
C GLU A 213 -3.73 -12.26 -12.56
N ARG A 214 -4.76 -12.98 -13.00
CA ARG A 214 -4.59 -13.99 -14.05
C ARG A 214 -4.16 -13.34 -15.38
N PRO A 215 -3.50 -14.08 -16.28
CA PRO A 215 -3.00 -13.53 -17.56
C PRO A 215 -4.07 -12.99 -18.51
N ARG A 216 -5.36 -13.30 -18.28
CA ARG A 216 -6.46 -12.84 -19.13
C ARG A 216 -6.83 -11.41 -18.76
N HIS A 217 -7.07 -10.58 -19.78
CA HIS A 217 -7.45 -9.19 -19.61
C HIS A 217 -8.94 -9.08 -19.22
N ASP A 218 -9.24 -9.38 -17.96
CA ASP A 218 -10.62 -9.53 -17.47
C ASP A 218 -11.16 -8.25 -16.79
N GLY A 219 -10.46 -7.12 -16.94
CA GLY A 219 -10.84 -5.82 -16.36
C GLY A 219 -10.69 -5.74 -14.82
N GLN A 220 -10.98 -4.57 -14.25
CA GLN A 220 -10.78 -4.31 -12.82
C GLN A 220 -11.67 -5.19 -11.93
N GLU A 221 -12.89 -5.52 -12.38
CA GLU A 221 -13.87 -6.31 -11.62
C GLU A 221 -13.34 -7.71 -11.33
N ALA A 222 -12.70 -8.33 -12.34
CA ALA A 222 -12.11 -9.64 -12.19
C ALA A 222 -10.90 -9.64 -11.23
N ILE A 223 -10.09 -8.56 -11.23
CA ILE A 223 -8.97 -8.41 -10.28
C ILE A 223 -9.51 -8.33 -8.85
N VAL A 224 -10.55 -7.52 -8.62
CA VAL A 224 -11.19 -7.40 -7.31
C VAL A 224 -11.80 -8.74 -6.87
N ALA A 225 -12.51 -9.44 -7.76
CA ALA A 225 -13.10 -10.75 -7.46
C ALA A 225 -12.03 -11.79 -7.09
N GLN A 226 -10.95 -11.87 -7.85
CA GLN A 226 -9.84 -12.79 -7.57
C GLN A 226 -9.11 -12.43 -6.28
N PHE A 227 -9.00 -11.14 -5.94
CA PHE A 227 -8.41 -10.73 -4.67
C PHE A 227 -9.27 -11.21 -3.50
N ARG A 228 -10.60 -11.02 -3.59
CA ARG A 228 -11.57 -11.47 -2.58
C ARG A 228 -11.49 -12.99 -2.38
N GLU A 229 -11.46 -13.76 -3.46
CA GLU A 229 -11.35 -15.22 -3.43
C GLU A 229 -10.05 -15.67 -2.73
N GLN A 230 -8.90 -15.13 -3.15
CA GLN A 230 -7.62 -15.51 -2.58
C GLN A 230 -7.46 -15.04 -1.13
N LEU A 231 -8.02 -13.88 -0.76
CA LEU A 231 -8.03 -13.41 0.62
C LEU A 231 -8.83 -14.36 1.51
N ALA A 232 -9.99 -14.82 1.06
CA ALA A 232 -10.81 -15.79 1.80
C ALA A 232 -10.08 -17.13 2.02
N VAL A 233 -9.33 -17.61 1.01
CA VAL A 233 -8.46 -18.79 1.16
C VAL A 233 -7.39 -18.55 2.22
N ARG A 234 -6.76 -17.37 2.22
CA ARG A 234 -5.75 -17.01 3.23
C ARG A 234 -6.32 -16.93 4.63
N GLU A 235 -7.53 -16.40 4.80
CA GLU A 235 -8.19 -16.29 6.12
C GLU A 235 -8.47 -17.65 6.78
N ALA A 236 -8.56 -18.73 5.99
CA ALA A 236 -8.73 -20.09 6.46
C ALA A 236 -7.40 -20.84 6.69
N ASP A 237 -6.26 -20.27 6.28
CA ASP A 237 -4.92 -20.85 6.45
C ASP A 237 -4.40 -20.56 7.88
N PRO A 238 -3.77 -21.52 8.58
CA PRO A 238 -3.08 -21.25 9.85
C PRO A 238 -1.89 -20.27 9.72
N HIS A 239 -1.44 -19.98 8.49
CA HIS A 239 -0.43 -19.00 8.16
C HIS A 239 -0.96 -18.00 7.12
N PRO A 240 -1.89 -17.10 7.52
CA PRO A 240 -2.64 -16.26 6.60
C PRO A 240 -1.79 -15.17 5.94
N GLY A 241 -0.66 -14.78 6.54
CA GLY A 241 0.12 -13.64 6.07
C GLY A 241 0.60 -13.80 4.62
N THR A 242 0.63 -12.70 3.86
CA THR A 242 0.70 -12.78 2.41
C THR A 242 1.43 -11.62 1.73
N ILE A 243 2.21 -11.95 0.69
CA ILE A 243 2.75 -11.03 -0.31
C ILE A 243 1.87 -11.13 -1.56
N VAL A 244 1.29 -10.01 -1.97
CA VAL A 244 0.40 -9.93 -3.14
C VAL A 244 1.20 -9.43 -4.35
N LEU A 245 1.24 -10.22 -5.41
CA LEU A 245 1.82 -9.85 -6.70
C LEU A 245 0.75 -9.17 -7.58
N PHE A 246 1.13 -8.00 -8.10
CA PHE A 246 0.46 -7.27 -9.16
C PHE A 246 1.49 -6.75 -10.17
N HIS A 247 1.03 -6.28 -11.34
CA HIS A 247 1.86 -5.56 -12.30
C HIS A 247 1.29 -4.15 -12.49
N ASP A 248 2.05 -3.11 -12.12
CA ASP A 248 1.64 -1.71 -12.23
C ASP A 248 1.61 -1.19 -13.67
N THR A 249 2.13 -1.98 -14.62
CA THR A 249 2.10 -1.69 -16.06
C THR A 249 0.73 -1.92 -16.70
N ARG A 250 -0.24 -2.49 -15.95
CA ARG A 250 -1.57 -2.86 -16.41
C ARG A 250 -2.66 -1.92 -15.87
N PRO A 251 -3.35 -1.13 -16.72
CA PRO A 251 -4.31 -0.13 -16.26
C PRO A 251 -5.42 -0.68 -15.35
N TRP A 252 -5.98 -1.85 -15.68
CA TRP A 252 -7.08 -2.46 -14.91
C TRP A 252 -6.66 -2.92 -13.50
N VAL A 253 -5.37 -3.18 -13.27
CA VAL A 253 -4.82 -3.41 -11.93
C VAL A 253 -4.81 -2.10 -11.16
N VAL A 254 -4.31 -1.02 -11.77
CA VAL A 254 -4.29 0.32 -11.15
C VAL A 254 -5.70 0.77 -10.77
N GLU A 255 -6.68 0.63 -11.66
CA GLU A 255 -8.08 0.99 -11.35
C GLU A 255 -8.73 0.10 -10.28
N ALA A 256 -8.27 -1.14 -10.12
CA ALA A 256 -8.80 -2.05 -9.10
C ALA A 256 -8.36 -1.66 -7.68
N MET A 257 -7.21 -0.98 -7.51
CA MET A 257 -6.60 -0.75 -6.20
C MET A 257 -7.52 -0.03 -5.20
N PRO A 258 -8.21 1.08 -5.55
CA PRO A 258 -9.17 1.71 -4.64
C PRO A 258 -10.24 0.74 -4.13
N ARG A 259 -10.73 -0.17 -4.98
CA ARG A 259 -11.77 -1.15 -4.60
C ARG A 259 -11.21 -2.27 -3.73
N ILE A 260 -9.96 -2.69 -3.96
CA ILE A 260 -9.25 -3.64 -3.09
C ILE A 260 -9.07 -3.05 -1.69
N PHE A 261 -8.60 -1.80 -1.57
CA PHE A 261 -8.42 -1.16 -0.27
C PHE A 261 -9.74 -0.92 0.47
N ARG A 262 -10.80 -0.51 -0.25
CA ARG A 262 -12.16 -0.44 0.33
C ARG A 262 -12.64 -1.82 0.80
N HIS A 263 -12.39 -2.87 0.02
CA HIS A 263 -12.76 -4.23 0.39
C HIS A 263 -12.04 -4.69 1.67
N LEU A 264 -10.72 -4.52 1.77
CA LEU A 264 -9.97 -4.86 2.99
C LEU A 264 -10.50 -4.13 4.21
N ARG A 265 -10.79 -2.82 4.09
CA ARG A 265 -11.39 -2.04 5.17
C ARG A 265 -12.73 -2.62 5.60
N ARG A 266 -13.64 -2.92 4.65
CA ARG A 266 -14.94 -3.53 4.96
C ARG A 266 -14.78 -4.92 5.60
N ARG A 267 -13.86 -5.74 5.08
CA ARG A 267 -13.57 -7.06 5.65
C ARG A 267 -13.10 -6.95 7.09
N ASN A 268 -12.20 -6.01 7.39
CA ASN A 268 -11.79 -5.73 8.76
C ASN A 268 -12.93 -5.20 9.65
N CYS A 269 -13.88 -4.43 9.11
CA CYS A 269 -15.07 -4.04 9.88
C CYS A 269 -15.94 -5.24 10.26
N MET A 270 -16.09 -6.24 9.37
CA MET A 270 -16.79 -7.48 9.70
C MET A 270 -16.03 -8.29 10.76
N ILE A 271 -14.73 -8.49 10.55
CA ILE A 271 -13.88 -9.24 11.50
C ILE A 271 -13.86 -8.57 12.88
N LEU A 272 -13.84 -7.23 12.93
CA LEU A 272 -13.89 -6.49 14.18
C LEU A 272 -15.16 -6.82 15.00
N ARG A 273 -16.31 -6.94 14.34
CA ARG A 273 -17.59 -7.32 14.97
C ARG A 273 -17.58 -8.77 15.46
N GLU A 274 -16.84 -9.63 14.78
CA GLU A 274 -16.66 -11.05 15.14
C GLU A 274 -15.57 -11.26 16.22
N GLY A 275 -14.82 -10.22 16.59
CA GLY A 275 -13.73 -10.30 17.56
C GLY A 275 -12.46 -10.95 17.04
N GLY A 276 -12.29 -11.05 15.72
CA GLY A 276 -11.12 -11.69 15.10
C GLY A 276 -9.89 -10.78 14.98
N GLU A 277 -8.83 -11.36 14.42
CA GLU A 277 -7.63 -10.63 14.01
C GLU A 277 -7.84 -9.91 12.67
N LEU A 278 -7.53 -8.62 12.63
CA LEU A 278 -7.72 -7.78 11.46
C LEU A 278 -6.56 -7.94 10.47
N TRP A 279 -6.83 -7.78 9.17
CA TRP A 279 -5.81 -7.65 8.14
C TRP A 279 -5.03 -6.35 8.32
N ASP A 280 -3.75 -6.46 8.64
CA ASP A 280 -2.84 -5.33 8.77
C ASP A 280 -2.00 -5.18 7.49
N VAL A 281 -2.17 -4.04 6.81
CA VAL A 281 -1.36 -3.70 5.63
C VAL A 281 -0.01 -3.19 6.12
N VAL A 282 0.99 -4.07 6.09
CA VAL A 282 2.33 -3.76 6.59
C VAL A 282 3.12 -2.97 5.54
N PRO A 283 4.00 -2.05 5.98
CA PRO A 283 4.64 -1.11 5.05
C PRO A 283 5.77 -1.70 4.22
N THR A 284 6.34 -2.84 4.64
CA THR A 284 7.49 -3.47 3.98
C THR A 284 7.38 -5.00 4.05
N ILE A 285 8.13 -5.71 3.20
CA ILE A 285 8.22 -7.17 3.23
C ILE A 285 8.96 -7.65 4.49
N GLU A 286 9.88 -6.87 5.00
CA GLU A 286 10.58 -7.15 6.25
C GLU A 286 9.62 -7.15 7.43
N ALA A 287 8.74 -6.15 7.51
CA ALA A 287 7.69 -6.08 8.52
C ALA A 287 6.78 -7.31 8.47
N LEU A 288 6.50 -7.83 7.27
CA LEU A 288 5.71 -9.04 7.08
C LEU A 288 6.33 -10.29 7.75
N HIS A 289 7.66 -10.37 7.78
CA HIS A 289 8.41 -11.53 8.29
C HIS A 289 9.08 -11.31 9.65
N GLY A 290 9.13 -10.06 10.12
CA GLY A 290 9.98 -9.63 11.23
C GLY A 290 9.26 -9.29 12.53
N PHE A 291 7.93 -9.23 12.55
CA PHE A 291 7.20 -8.94 13.79
C PHE A 291 7.10 -10.15 14.70
N ASP A 292 7.37 -9.93 15.98
CA ASP A 292 6.99 -10.86 17.05
C ASP A 292 5.51 -10.68 17.45
N ASP A 293 5.02 -11.58 18.31
CA ASP A 293 3.60 -11.60 18.71
C ASP A 293 3.20 -10.33 19.47
N ALA A 294 4.11 -9.72 20.25
CA ALA A 294 3.82 -8.50 21.01
C ALA A 294 3.73 -7.27 20.10
N GLN A 295 4.60 -7.18 19.10
CA GLN A 295 4.55 -6.15 18.08
C GLN A 295 3.27 -6.25 17.25
N VAL A 296 2.87 -7.46 16.87
CA VAL A 296 1.59 -7.67 16.17
C VAL A 296 0.41 -7.26 17.05
N GLU A 297 0.40 -7.62 18.33
CA GLU A 297 -0.67 -7.24 19.26
C GLU A 297 -0.81 -5.71 19.38
N GLN A 298 0.30 -4.99 19.52
CA GLN A 298 0.32 -3.52 19.57
C GLN A 298 -0.29 -2.91 18.28
N ARG A 299 0.08 -3.46 17.12
CA ARG A 299 -0.44 -3.03 15.81
C ARG A 299 -1.92 -3.34 15.67
N GLN A 300 -2.37 -4.50 16.09
CA GLN A 300 -3.80 -4.87 16.11
C GLN A 300 -4.60 -3.91 17.00
N ALA A 301 -4.07 -3.53 18.17
CA ALA A 301 -4.72 -2.54 19.03
C ALA A 301 -4.85 -1.17 18.36
N GLN A 302 -3.82 -0.72 17.64
CA GLN A 302 -3.87 0.51 16.86
C GLN A 302 -4.88 0.42 15.70
N LEU A 303 -4.83 -0.65 14.91
CA LEU A 303 -5.71 -0.87 13.77
C LEU A 303 -7.18 -0.92 14.19
N ARG A 304 -7.49 -1.55 15.34
CA ARG A 304 -8.84 -1.55 15.92
C ARG A 304 -9.31 -0.12 16.24
N ARG A 305 -8.47 0.71 16.87
CA ARG A 305 -8.82 2.12 17.15
C ARG A 305 -9.08 2.92 15.87
N ASP A 306 -8.26 2.72 14.85
CA ASP A 306 -8.36 3.45 13.59
C ASP A 306 -9.58 3.05 12.77
N ILE A 307 -9.92 1.75 12.76
CA ILE A 307 -10.99 1.25 11.91
C ILE A 307 -12.38 1.48 12.49
N VAL A 308 -12.54 1.53 13.82
CA VAL A 308 -13.84 1.78 14.48
C VAL A 308 -14.50 3.05 13.94
N ARG A 309 -13.72 4.11 13.70
CA ARG A 309 -14.23 5.39 13.17
C ARG A 309 -14.55 5.37 11.68
N ARG A 310 -14.13 4.32 10.97
CA ARG A 310 -14.21 4.17 9.51
C ARG A 310 -15.18 3.08 9.07
N CYS A 311 -15.77 2.34 10.01
CA CYS A 311 -16.75 1.29 9.73
C CYS A 311 -18.16 1.88 9.56
N PRO A 312 -18.91 1.47 8.54
CA PRO A 312 -20.30 1.89 8.39
C PRO A 312 -21.16 1.38 9.56
N THR A 313 -22.12 2.20 10.00
CA THR A 313 -22.97 1.95 11.18
C THR A 313 -24.35 1.36 10.85
N GLY A 314 -24.65 1.07 9.58
CA GLY A 314 -25.96 0.55 9.12
C GLY A 314 -25.84 -0.68 8.19
N PRO A 315 -26.98 -1.32 7.82
CA PRO A 315 -27.00 -2.39 6.83
C PRO A 315 -26.54 -1.87 5.47
N GLU A 316 -25.63 -2.59 4.82
CA GLU A 316 -24.88 -2.12 3.65
C GLU A 316 -25.66 -2.30 2.33
N ASP A 317 -25.66 -1.27 1.47
CA ASP A 317 -26.05 -1.42 0.05
C ASP A 317 -24.82 -1.92 -0.74
N PRO A 318 -24.89 -3.08 -1.42
CA PRO A 318 -23.79 -3.56 -2.26
C PRO A 318 -23.39 -2.60 -3.39
N ARG A 319 -24.20 -1.59 -3.71
CA ARG A 319 -23.92 -0.53 -4.70
C ARG A 319 -23.10 0.64 -4.14
N ASP A 320 -22.88 0.72 -2.82
CA ASP A 320 -22.00 1.73 -2.20
C ASP A 320 -20.51 1.50 -2.50
N ASP A 321 -20.17 0.50 -3.33
CA ASP A 321 -18.82 0.31 -3.88
C ASP A 321 -18.31 1.55 -4.63
N ASP A 322 -19.21 2.40 -5.16
CA ASP A 322 -18.89 3.57 -6.00
C ASP A 322 -19.14 4.94 -5.32
N ALA A 323 -19.88 5.00 -4.22
CA ALA A 323 -20.41 6.27 -3.68
C ALA A 323 -19.48 7.03 -2.71
N VAL A 324 -18.38 6.43 -2.23
CA VAL A 324 -17.42 7.11 -1.32
C VAL A 324 -16.31 7.83 -2.12
N ALA A 325 -16.68 8.43 -3.26
CA ALA A 325 -15.74 9.13 -4.14
C ALA A 325 -15.59 10.63 -3.82
N ASP A 326 -16.59 11.27 -3.17
CA ASP A 326 -16.74 12.75 -3.20
C ASP A 326 -16.76 13.50 -1.86
N ALA A 327 -16.43 12.86 -0.73
CA ALA A 327 -16.23 13.62 0.50
C ALA A 327 -14.81 14.21 0.55
N ARG A 328 -14.72 15.48 0.11
CA ARG A 328 -13.57 16.38 0.25
C ARG A 328 -13.17 16.61 1.71
#